data_AF-A0A2K8M9W5-F1
#
_entry.id   AF-A0A2K8M9W5-F1
#
_cell.length_a   1.000
_cell.length_b   1.000
_cell.length_c   1.000
_cell.angle_alpha   90.00
_cell.angle_beta   90.00
_cell.angle_gamma   90.00
#
_symmetry.space_group_name_H-M   'P 1'
#
loop_
_entity.id
_entity.type
_entity.pdbx_description
1 polymer ?
#
loop_
_entity_poly.entity_id
_entity_poly.type
_entity_poly.pdbx_seq_one_letter_code
_entity_poly.pdbx_strand_id
1 'polypeptide(L)'
;MSFALLLAATLQSVEPIDLPALDAAIERCERATILPIFAAEARRRSAAVTAFYQEQVQIVAERVATADRRRALRESPSTPPEAPAASDQTLALRQLALDDRQRALDDQRRLETMRQEAVDLKRQYFLMRCPADRKPG
;
A
#
# COMPACT_ATOMS: atom_id res chain seq x y z
N MET A 1 -10.14 8.98 -31.46
CA MET A 1 -10.70 8.04 -30.46
C MET A 1 -9.56 7.58 -29.57
N SER A 2 -9.35 8.26 -28.43
CA SER A 2 -8.24 7.93 -27.52
C SER A 2 -8.71 6.93 -26.49
N PHE A 3 -8.15 5.73 -26.54
CA PHE A 3 -8.31 4.70 -25.51
C PHE A 3 -7.60 5.16 -24.23
N ALA A 4 -8.38 5.48 -23.19
CA ALA A 4 -7.86 5.57 -21.84
C ALA A 4 -7.58 4.16 -21.34
N LEU A 5 -6.31 3.74 -21.39
CA LEU A 5 -5.81 2.57 -20.67
C LEU A 5 -5.92 2.86 -19.17
N LEU A 6 -7.02 2.43 -18.56
CA LEU A 6 -7.13 2.24 -17.12
C LEU A 6 -6.18 1.10 -16.75
N LEU A 7 -4.91 1.41 -16.49
CA LEU A 7 -4.08 0.55 -15.64
C LEU A 7 -4.66 0.67 -14.24
N ALA A 8 -5.65 -0.18 -13.94
CA ALA A 8 -5.94 -0.56 -12.58
C ALA A 8 -4.68 -1.28 -12.07
N ALA A 9 -3.76 -0.53 -11.48
CA ALA A 9 -2.76 -1.10 -10.61
C ALA A 9 -3.55 -1.85 -9.54
N THR A 10 -3.59 -3.17 -9.65
CA THR A 10 -4.10 -4.02 -8.59
C THR A 10 -3.16 -3.81 -7.41
N LEU A 11 -3.49 -2.84 -6.56
CA LEU A 11 -2.89 -2.70 -5.26
C LEU A 11 -3.09 -4.05 -4.58
N GLN A 12 -1.99 -4.82 -4.52
CA GLN A 12 -1.99 -6.12 -3.89
C GLN A 12 -2.44 -5.88 -2.45
N SER A 13 -3.64 -6.36 -2.11
CA SER A 13 -4.10 -6.37 -0.74
C SER A 13 -3.01 -7.02 0.10
N VAL A 14 -2.61 -6.36 1.20
CA VAL A 14 -1.70 -6.96 2.18
C VAL A 14 -2.32 -8.30 2.56
N GLU A 15 -1.73 -9.40 2.11
CA GLU A 15 -2.21 -10.74 2.42
C GLU A 15 -2.24 -10.86 3.95
N PRO A 16 -3.42 -11.04 4.56
CA PRO A 16 -3.51 -11.09 6.01
C PRO A 16 -2.75 -12.32 6.49
N ILE A 17 -1.83 -12.10 7.43
CA ILE A 17 -1.22 -13.21 8.18
C ILE A 17 -2.17 -13.58 9.31
N ASP A 18 -2.44 -14.88 9.47
CA ASP A 18 -3.16 -15.41 10.61
C ASP A 18 -2.25 -15.39 11.84
N LEU A 19 -2.23 -14.25 12.54
CA LEU A 19 -1.45 -14.06 13.77
C LEU A 19 -1.86 -15.06 14.87
N PRO A 20 -3.16 -15.33 15.12
CA PRO A 20 -3.57 -16.39 16.06
C PRO A 20 -3.02 -17.79 15.70
N ALA A 21 -3.03 -18.18 14.43
CA ALA A 21 -2.47 -19.45 14.01
C ALA A 21 -0.95 -19.50 14.22
N LEU A 22 -0.25 -18.39 13.92
CA LEU A 22 1.18 -18.28 14.18
C LEU A 22 1.49 -18.39 15.68
N ASP A 23 0.69 -17.76 16.54
CA ASP A 23 0.80 -17.89 18.00
C ASP A 23 0.66 -19.34 18.46
N ALA A 24 -0.37 -20.02 17.98
CA ALA A 24 -0.61 -21.42 18.32
C ALA A 24 0.53 -22.34 17.85
N ALA A 25 1.10 -22.08 16.67
CA ALA A 25 2.26 -22.80 16.16
C ALA A 25 3.50 -22.54 17.03
N ILE A 26 3.73 -21.30 17.47
CA ILE A 26 4.84 -20.93 18.36
C ILE A 26 4.71 -21.64 19.71
N GLU A 27 3.51 -21.71 20.29
CA GLU A 27 3.29 -22.42 21.56
C GLU A 27 3.65 -23.90 21.48
N ARG A 28 3.40 -24.52 20.31
CA ARG A 28 3.75 -25.93 20.04
C ARG A 28 5.15 -26.10 19.45
N CYS A 29 5.91 -25.02 19.28
CA CYS A 29 7.22 -25.01 18.64
C CYS A 29 7.25 -25.71 17.27
N GLU A 30 6.19 -25.55 16.47
CA GLU A 30 6.06 -26.15 15.13
C GLU A 30 6.98 -25.47 14.11
N ARG A 31 8.27 -25.77 14.15
CA ARG A 31 9.30 -25.13 13.31
C ARG A 31 9.00 -25.20 11.82
N ALA A 32 8.44 -26.32 11.34
CA ALA A 32 8.07 -26.51 9.94
C ALA A 32 6.99 -25.51 9.48
N THR A 33 6.08 -25.12 10.38
CA THR A 33 5.04 -24.11 10.14
C THR A 33 5.61 -22.69 10.26
N ILE A 34 6.43 -22.43 11.29
CA ILE A 34 6.88 -21.08 11.67
C ILE A 34 8.00 -20.54 10.76
N LEU A 35 9.02 -21.35 10.47
CA LEU A 35 10.23 -20.87 9.79
C LEU A 35 9.97 -20.34 8.37
N PRO A 36 9.11 -20.95 7.54
CA PRO A 36 8.77 -20.41 6.22
C PRO A 36 8.15 -19.01 6.28
N ILE A 37 7.33 -18.73 7.31
CA ILE A 37 6.70 -17.43 7.51
C ILE A 37 7.79 -16.37 7.72
N PHE A 38 8.70 -16.58 8.67
CA PHE A 38 9.80 -15.63 8.94
C PHE A 38 10.79 -15.51 7.78
N ALA A 39 11.04 -16.59 7.05
CA ALA A 39 11.92 -16.58 5.87
C ALA A 39 11.35 -15.73 4.72
N ALA A 40 10.02 -15.68 4.58
CA ALA A 40 9.37 -14.89 3.53
C ALA A 40 9.37 -13.37 3.79
N GLU A 41 9.60 -12.93 5.04
CA GLU A 41 9.43 -11.53 5.44
C GLU A 41 10.34 -10.56 4.69
N ALA A 42 11.62 -10.88 4.47
CA ALA A 42 12.53 -9.99 3.77
C ALA A 42 12.02 -9.65 2.35
N ARG A 43 11.53 -10.66 1.63
CA ARG A 43 10.94 -10.47 0.29
C ARG A 43 9.64 -9.66 0.37
N ARG A 44 8.75 -9.98 1.31
CA ARG A 44 7.47 -9.26 1.48
C ARG A 44 7.69 -7.77 1.77
N ARG A 45 8.58 -7.44 2.72
CA ARG A 45 8.89 -6.04 3.05
C ARG A 45 9.44 -5.27 1.86
N SER A 46 10.37 -5.89 1.11
CA SER A 46 10.91 -5.28 -0.11
C SER A 46 9.83 -5.04 -1.17
N ALA A 47 8.95 -6.02 -1.40
CA ALA A 47 7.84 -5.89 -2.34
C ALA A 47 6.86 -4.77 -1.92
N ALA A 48 6.48 -4.70 -0.64
CA ALA A 48 5.59 -3.69 -0.12
C ALA A 48 6.16 -2.27 -0.28
N VAL A 49 7.42 -2.05 0.13
CA VAL A 49 8.09 -0.74 -0.04
C VAL A 49 8.13 -0.32 -1.51
N THR A 50 8.40 -1.27 -2.42
CA THR A 50 8.45 -1.01 -3.86
C THR A 50 7.07 -0.60 -4.38
N ALA A 51 6.02 -1.32 -4.00
CA ALA A 51 4.65 -1.01 -4.40
C ALA A 51 4.19 0.36 -3.88
N PHE A 52 4.47 0.67 -2.60
CA PHE A 52 4.13 1.97 -2.02
C PHE A 52 4.84 3.13 -2.72
N TYR A 53 6.12 2.96 -3.04
CA TYR A 53 6.87 3.95 -3.79
C TYR A 53 6.28 4.18 -5.18
N GLN A 54 5.97 3.10 -5.92
CA GLN A 54 5.40 3.18 -7.26
C GLN A 54 4.05 3.92 -7.25
N GLU A 55 3.13 3.59 -6.34
CA GLU A 55 1.84 4.28 -6.23
C GLU A 55 2.02 5.75 -5.86
N GLN A 56 2.93 6.06 -4.92
CA GLN A 56 3.19 7.44 -4.54
C GLN A 56 3.73 8.29 -5.70
N VAL A 57 4.62 7.72 -6.53
CA VAL A 57 5.10 8.38 -7.75
C VAL A 57 3.96 8.70 -8.70
N GLN A 58 3.02 7.78 -8.91
CA GLN A 58 1.85 8.02 -9.77
C GLN A 58 0.94 9.11 -9.21
N ILE A 59 0.61 9.06 -7.91
CA ILE A 59 -0.19 10.09 -7.25
C ILE A 59 0.46 11.48 -7.41
N VAL A 60 1.77 11.58 -7.20
CA VAL A 60 2.50 12.85 -7.34
C VAL A 60 2.47 13.35 -8.79
N ALA A 61 2.75 12.48 -9.77
CA ALA A 61 2.72 12.85 -11.17
C ALA A 61 1.34 13.39 -11.59
N GLU A 62 0.26 12.74 -11.14
CA GLU A 62 -1.10 13.17 -11.44
C GLU A 62 -1.52 14.46 -10.71
N ARG A 63 -1.03 14.67 -9.48
CA ARG A 63 -1.22 15.94 -8.76
C ARG A 63 -0.57 17.10 -9.50
N VAL A 64 0.66 16.92 -9.98
CA VAL A 64 1.36 17.92 -10.78
C VAL A 64 0.58 18.22 -12.06
N ALA A 65 0.20 17.20 -12.83
CA ALA A 65 -0.58 17.38 -14.07
C ALA A 65 -1.92 18.09 -13.83
N THR A 66 -2.60 17.80 -12.72
CA THR A 66 -3.85 18.47 -12.33
C THR A 66 -3.61 19.94 -11.98
N ALA A 67 -2.53 20.24 -11.26
CA ALA A 67 -2.16 21.61 -10.90
C ALA A 67 -1.77 22.45 -12.13
N ASP A 68 -1.01 21.87 -13.06
CA ASP A 68 -0.63 22.52 -14.31
C ASP A 68 -1.85 22.86 -15.16
N ARG A 69 -2.82 21.94 -15.24
CA ARG A 69 -4.08 22.18 -15.97
C ARG A 69 -4.92 23.30 -15.34
N ARG A 70 -4.98 23.36 -14.01
CA ARG A 70 -5.63 24.48 -13.29
C ARG A 70 -4.91 25.81 -13.54
N ARG A 71 -3.58 25.79 -13.66
CA ARG A 71 -2.81 27.00 -14.00
C ARG A 71 -3.12 27.47 -15.41
N ALA A 72 -3.08 26.56 -16.39
CA ALA A 72 -3.39 26.88 -17.78
C ALA A 72 -4.81 27.47 -17.95
N LEU A 73 -5.81 26.95 -17.23
CA LEU A 73 -7.17 27.50 -17.26
C LEU A 73 -7.26 28.93 -16.69
N ARG A 74 -6.48 29.25 -15.65
CA ARG A 74 -6.45 30.61 -15.08
C ARG A 74 -5.74 31.62 -15.97
N GLU A 75 -4.73 31.17 -16.71
CA GLU A 75 -3.87 32.03 -17.53
C GLU A 75 -4.40 32.20 -18.98
N SER A 76 -5.40 31.43 -19.40
CA SER A 76 -5.96 31.47 -20.76
C SER A 76 -7.18 32.41 -20.85
N PRO A 77 -7.10 33.61 -21.47
CA PRO A 77 -8.12 34.65 -21.35
C PRO A 77 -9.37 34.47 -22.26
N SER A 78 -9.51 33.36 -22.98
CA SER A 78 -10.35 33.30 -24.19
C SER A 78 -11.43 32.20 -24.21
N THR A 79 -11.85 31.65 -23.08
CA THR A 79 -12.86 30.58 -23.07
C THR A 79 -14.26 31.13 -22.77
N PRO A 80 -15.31 30.82 -23.57
CA PRO A 80 -16.68 31.29 -23.34
C PRO A 80 -17.24 30.82 -21.98
N PRO A 81 -18.16 31.59 -21.35
CA PRO A 81 -18.56 31.44 -19.94
C PRO A 81 -19.23 30.11 -19.52
N GLU A 82 -19.68 29.29 -20.47
CA GLU A 82 -20.35 28.00 -20.18
C GLU A 82 -19.39 26.78 -20.05
N ALA A 83 -18.21 26.83 -20.68
CA ALA A 83 -17.21 25.75 -20.61
C ALA A 83 -16.32 25.69 -19.34
N PRO A 84 -15.98 26.79 -18.64
CA PRO A 84 -15.03 26.74 -17.53
C PRO A 84 -15.59 25.99 -16.31
N ALA A 85 -16.88 26.15 -15.98
CA ALA A 85 -17.48 25.51 -14.80
C ALA A 85 -17.46 23.96 -14.87
N ALA A 86 -17.74 23.39 -16.05
CA ALA A 86 -17.65 21.93 -16.26
C ALA A 86 -16.20 21.42 -16.18
N SER A 87 -15.23 22.24 -16.63
CA SER A 87 -13.79 21.91 -16.54
C SER A 87 -13.27 21.98 -15.10
N ASP A 88 -13.75 22.94 -14.31
CA ASP A 88 -13.40 23.09 -12.90
C ASP A 88 -13.99 21.97 -12.04
N GLN A 89 -15.26 21.61 -12.28
CA GLN A 89 -15.89 20.47 -11.59
C GLN A 89 -15.14 19.16 -11.87
N THR A 90 -14.72 18.94 -13.12
CA THR A 90 -13.92 17.76 -13.49
C THR A 90 -12.57 17.73 -12.77
N LEU A 91 -11.89 18.88 -12.67
CA LEU A 91 -10.62 19.00 -11.95
C LEU A 91 -10.78 18.89 -10.43
N ALA A 92 -11.94 19.25 -9.88
CA ALA A 92 -12.27 19.07 -8.48
C ALA A 92 -12.50 17.58 -8.16
N LEU A 93 -13.28 16.87 -8.98
CA LEU A 93 -13.49 15.43 -8.83
C LEU A 93 -12.18 14.65 -8.96
N ARG A 94 -11.30 15.05 -9.89
CA ARG A 94 -9.97 14.43 -10.01
C ARG A 94 -9.12 14.62 -8.76
N GLN A 95 -9.16 15.80 -8.14
CA GLN A 95 -8.44 16.03 -6.88
C GLN A 95 -8.97 15.15 -5.76
N LEU A 96 -10.30 15.05 -5.61
CA LEU A 96 -10.92 14.18 -4.60
C LEU A 96 -10.48 12.72 -4.79
N ALA A 97 -10.48 12.22 -6.03
CA ALA A 97 -10.01 10.86 -6.33
C ALA A 97 -8.53 10.64 -5.97
N LEU A 98 -7.67 11.65 -6.18
CA LEU A 98 -6.26 11.58 -5.77
C LEU A 98 -6.10 11.57 -4.24
N ASP A 99 -6.97 12.28 -3.52
CA ASP A 99 -6.95 12.33 -2.05
C ASP A 99 -7.53 11.06 -1.42
N ASP A 100 -8.52 10.42 -2.06
CA ASP A 100 -8.97 9.08 -1.69
C ASP A 100 -7.85 8.04 -1.89
N ARG A 101 -7.14 8.08 -3.02
CA ARG A 101 -6.00 7.20 -3.29
C ARG A 101 -4.85 7.39 -2.31
N GLN A 102 -4.52 8.63 -1.96
CA GLN A 102 -3.47 8.90 -0.96
C GLN A 102 -3.86 8.33 0.41
N ARG A 103 -5.11 8.53 0.84
CA ARG A 103 -5.59 7.95 2.11
C ARG A 103 -5.54 6.42 2.10
N ALA A 104 -5.97 5.79 1.01
CA ALA A 104 -5.89 4.34 0.87
C ALA A 104 -4.44 3.83 0.94
N LEU A 105 -3.49 4.52 0.30
CA LEU A 105 -2.06 4.19 0.38
C LEU A 105 -1.53 4.34 1.81
N ASP A 106 -1.91 5.40 2.52
CA ASP A 106 -1.50 5.64 3.90
C ASP A 106 -2.05 4.57 4.87
N ASP A 107 -3.31 4.17 4.69
CA ASP A 107 -3.94 3.10 5.45
C ASP A 107 -3.23 1.75 5.21
N GLN A 108 -2.90 1.43 3.95
CA GLN A 108 -2.14 0.23 3.61
C GLN A 108 -0.74 0.22 4.23
N ARG A 109 -0.03 1.35 4.20
CA ARG A 109 1.29 1.49 4.84
C ARG A 109 1.20 1.29 6.35
N ARG A 110 0.14 1.81 6.98
CA ARG A 110 -0.11 1.62 8.41
C ARG A 110 -0.35 0.14 8.72
N LEU A 111 -1.22 -0.53 7.98
CA LEU A 111 -1.51 -1.95 8.18
C LEU A 111 -0.26 -2.82 8.00
N GLU A 112 0.54 -2.56 6.96
CA GLU A 112 1.78 -3.31 6.73
C GLU A 112 2.81 -3.05 7.84
N THR A 113 2.91 -1.83 8.37
CA THR A 113 3.78 -1.52 9.51
C THR A 113 3.36 -2.31 10.75
N MET A 114 2.06 -2.28 11.09
CA MET A 114 1.51 -3.05 12.23
C MET A 114 1.75 -4.55 12.06
N ARG A 115 1.63 -5.08 10.84
CA ARG A 115 1.91 -6.48 10.52
C ARG A 115 3.39 -6.82 10.75
N GLN A 116 4.31 -5.98 10.27
CA GLN A 116 5.75 -6.19 10.44
C GLN A 116 6.14 -6.19 11.91
N GLU A 117 5.64 -5.23 12.68
CA GLU A 117 5.85 -5.14 14.13
C GLU A 117 5.33 -6.38 14.85
N ALA A 118 4.12 -6.85 14.50
CA ALA A 118 3.55 -8.07 15.06
C ALA A 118 4.45 -9.29 14.76
N VAL A 119 4.86 -9.47 13.51
CA VAL A 119 5.71 -10.60 13.10
C VAL A 119 7.09 -10.54 13.77
N ASP A 120 7.68 -9.35 13.91
CA ASP A 120 8.97 -9.18 14.60
C ASP A 120 8.86 -9.54 16.09
N LEU A 121 7.78 -9.13 16.76
CA LEU A 121 7.50 -9.54 18.13
C LEU A 121 7.31 -11.05 18.24
N LYS A 122 6.57 -11.68 17.32
CA LYS A 122 6.40 -13.15 17.30
C LYS A 122 7.71 -13.89 17.04
N ARG A 123 8.58 -13.34 16.19
CA ARG A 123 9.92 -13.90 15.95
C ARG A 123 10.77 -13.88 17.22
N GLN A 124 10.77 -12.76 17.95
CA GLN A 124 11.46 -12.68 19.24
C GLN A 124 10.88 -13.68 20.24
N TYR A 125 9.54 -13.77 20.33
CA TYR A 125 8.88 -14.72 21.21
C TYR A 125 9.23 -16.17 20.88
N PHE A 126 9.22 -16.55 19.60
CA PHE A 126 9.65 -17.86 19.13
C PHE A 126 11.08 -18.21 19.55
N LEU A 127 12.03 -17.27 19.37
CA LEU A 127 13.44 -17.49 19.74
C LEU A 127 13.63 -17.70 21.25
N MET A 128 12.81 -17.03 22.07
CA MET A 128 12.80 -17.20 23.53
C MET A 128 12.15 -18.51 23.96
N ARG A 129 11.01 -18.87 23.34
CA ARG A 129 10.15 -19.99 23.74
C ARG A 129 10.63 -21.35 23.25
N CYS A 130 11.22 -21.38 22.06
CA CYS A 130 11.57 -22.59 21.32
C CYS A 130 13.08 -22.65 21.07
N PRO A 131 13.88 -23.01 22.09
CA PRO A 131 15.34 -23.13 21.95
C PRO A 131 15.69 -24.18 20.89
N ALA A 132 16.79 -23.96 20.17
CA ALA A 132 17.24 -24.79 19.04
C ALA A 132 17.43 -26.27 19.42
N ASP A 133 17.70 -26.53 20.70
CA ASP A 133 18.11 -27.83 21.25
C ASP A 133 16.92 -28.70 21.66
N ARG A 134 15.70 -28.15 21.61
CA ARG A 134 14.47 -28.89 21.93
C ARG A 134 14.07 -29.71 20.71
N LYS A 135 14.24 -31.04 20.81
CA LYS A 135 13.76 -31.98 19.78
C LYS A 135 12.30 -31.69 19.43
N PRO A 136 11.92 -31.70 18.14
CA PRO A 136 10.51 -31.61 17.78
C PRO A 136 9.78 -32.79 18.42
N GLY A 137 8.73 -32.48 19.18
CA GLY A 137 7.76 -33.47 19.65
C GLY A 137 6.85 -33.92 18.51
#